data_AF-A0A644YG18-F1
#
_entry.id   AF-A0A644YG18-F1
#
_cell.length_a   1.000
_cell.length_b   1.000
_cell.length_c   1.000
_cell.angle_alpha   90.00
_cell.angle_beta   90.00
_cell.angle_gamma   90.00
#
_symmetry.space_group_name_H-M   'P 1'
#
loop_
_entity.id
_entity.type
_entity.pdbx_description
1 polymer ?
#
loop_
_entity_poly.entity_id
_entity_poly.type
_entity_poly.pdbx_seq_one_letter_code
_entity_poly.pdbx_strand_id
1 'polypeptide(L)' 'MRTKETMNTSVGTNYASHTMSAREAFSRPATRDYRETYLLLSDFGISINQSEIPEFRFLHDLIRWRTAYIQAALA' A
#
# COMPACT_ATOMS: atom_id res chain seq x y z
N MET A 1 -6.31 -14.84 43.40
CA MET A 1 -7.31 -15.30 42.40
C MET A 1 -7.83 -14.11 41.61
N ARG A 2 -8.02 -14.33 40.29
CA ARG A 2 -8.66 -13.51 39.25
C ARG A 2 -7.90 -12.32 38.63
N THR A 3 -7.22 -12.71 37.55
CA THR A 3 -7.02 -12.01 36.27
C THR A 3 -7.95 -10.83 35.99
N LYS A 4 -7.35 -9.75 35.47
CA LYS A 4 -8.06 -8.77 34.66
C LYS A 4 -7.43 -8.79 33.27
N GLU A 5 -7.87 -9.78 32.50
CA GLU A 5 -7.74 -9.77 31.06
C GLU A 5 -8.61 -8.63 30.55
N THR A 6 -8.01 -7.64 29.91
CA THR A 6 -8.73 -6.76 29.02
C THR A 6 -7.89 -6.59 27.77
N MET A 7 -7.87 -7.68 27.00
CA MET A 7 -7.60 -7.61 25.57
C MET A 7 -8.74 -6.80 24.95
N ASN A 8 -8.45 -5.56 24.59
CA ASN A 8 -9.30 -4.81 23.68
C ASN A 8 -8.46 -4.37 22.48
N THR A 9 -7.89 -5.37 21.79
CA THR A 9 -7.29 -5.17 20.47
C THR A 9 -8.44 -5.02 19.47
N SER A 10 -9.10 -3.87 19.49
CA SER A 10 -9.92 -3.42 18.37
C SER A 10 -8.97 -3.11 17.21
N VAL A 11 -8.64 -4.14 16.42
CA VAL A 11 -8.09 -3.95 15.07
C VAL A 11 -9.25 -3.52 14.17
N GLY A 12 -9.86 -2.38 14.50
CA GLY A 12 -10.62 -1.63 13.54
C GLY A 12 -9.60 -1.03 12.60
N THR A 13 -9.30 -1.73 11.50
CA THR A 13 -8.59 -1.15 10.38
C THR A 13 -9.45 0.02 9.91
N ASN A 14 -9.16 1.21 10.44
CA ASN A 14 -9.70 2.46 9.93
C ASN A 14 -9.19 2.55 8.50
N TYR A 15 -10.01 2.11 7.54
CA TYR A 15 -9.92 2.56 6.16
C TYR A 15 -10.34 4.02 6.14
N ALA A 16 -9.55 4.88 6.79
CA ALA A 16 -9.64 6.30 6.56
C ALA A 16 -9.42 6.45 5.06
N SER A 17 -10.45 6.91 4.36
CA SER A 17 -10.34 7.43 3.00
C SER A 17 -9.42 8.65 3.06
N HIS A 18 -8.12 8.42 3.20
CA HIS A 18 -7.10 9.44 3.11
C HIS A 18 -7.04 9.80 1.63
N THR A 19 -7.81 10.82 1.25
CA THR A 19 -7.69 11.42 -0.06
C THR A 19 -6.30 12.04 -0.12
N MET A 20 -5.43 11.43 -0.93
CA MET A 20 -4.07 11.92 -1.13
C MET A 20 -4.14 13.39 -1.56
N SER A 21 -3.53 14.27 -0.78
CA SER A 21 -3.48 15.69 -1.15
C SER A 21 -2.63 15.89 -2.41
N ALA A 22 -2.85 16.99 -3.13
CA ALA A 22 -2.00 17.34 -4.27
C ALA A 22 -0.52 17.42 -3.88
N ARG A 23 -0.21 17.95 -2.69
CA ARG A 23 1.16 18.01 -2.17
C ARG A 23 1.78 16.63 -1.97
N GLU A 24 1.04 15.68 -1.42
CA GLU A 24 1.50 14.29 -1.26
C GLU A 24 1.67 13.62 -2.62
N ALA A 25 0.77 13.86 -3.56
CA ALA A 25 0.83 13.32 -4.92
C ALA A 25 2.13 13.69 -5.66
N PHE A 26 2.63 14.92 -5.46
CA PHE A 26 3.87 15.43 -6.03
C PHE A 26 5.10 15.24 -5.11
N SER A 27 4.98 14.51 -4.00
CA SER A 27 6.12 14.13 -3.16
C SER A 27 6.85 12.92 -3.75
N ARG A 28 8.14 12.75 -3.39
CA ARG A 28 8.87 11.52 -3.74
C ARG A 28 8.29 10.33 -2.95
N PRO A 29 8.09 9.16 -3.57
CA PRO A 29 7.70 7.97 -2.84
C PRO A 29 8.79 7.59 -1.83
N ALA A 30 8.37 7.23 -0.62
CA ALA A 30 9.22 6.69 0.42
C ALA A 30 9.34 5.16 0.29
N THR A 31 10.34 4.57 0.96
CA THR A 31 10.54 3.11 0.98
C THR A 31 9.29 2.34 1.42
N ARG A 32 8.48 2.92 2.33
CA ARG A 32 7.21 2.31 2.76
C ARG A 32 6.21 2.16 1.62
N ASP A 33 6.16 3.12 0.69
CA ASP A 33 5.16 3.13 -0.39
C ASP A 33 5.45 2.01 -1.41
N TYR A 34 6.74 1.72 -1.64
CA TYR A 34 7.18 0.57 -2.44
C TYR A 34 6.88 -0.76 -1.74
N ARG A 35 7.12 -0.84 -0.42
CA ARG A 35 6.80 -2.04 0.37
C ARG A 35 5.29 -2.31 0.37
N GLU A 36 4.47 -1.29 0.56
CA GLU A 36 3.01 -1.38 0.48
C GLU A 36 2.56 -1.80 -0.91
N THR A 37 3.19 -1.28 -1.97
CA THR A 37 2.91 -1.70 -3.34
C THR A 37 3.22 -3.18 -3.57
N TYR A 38 4.38 -3.65 -3.11
CA TYR A 38 4.74 -5.08 -3.17
C TYR A 38 3.73 -5.97 -2.43
N LEU A 39 3.36 -5.60 -1.20
CA LEU A 39 2.39 -6.35 -0.40
C LEU A 39 1.02 -6.37 -1.09
N LEU A 40 0.56 -5.23 -1.61
CA LEU A 40 -0.71 -5.15 -2.31
C LEU A 40 -0.72 -6.07 -3.55
N LEU A 41 0.35 -6.06 -4.35
CA LEU A 41 0.46 -6.95 -5.52
C LEU A 41 0.42 -8.42 -5.09
N SER A 42 1.11 -8.77 -4.00
CA SER A 42 1.05 -10.12 -3.43
C SER A 42 -0.35 -10.51 -2.96
N ASP A 43 -1.12 -9.58 -2.38
CA ASP A 43 -2.50 -9.83 -1.95
C ASP A 43 -3.44 -10.14 -3.13
N PHE A 44 -3.13 -9.60 -4.32
CA PHE A 44 -3.80 -9.96 -5.58
C PHE A 44 -3.26 -11.25 -6.23
N GLY A 45 -2.32 -11.95 -5.59
CA GLY A 45 -1.70 -13.16 -6.14
C GLY A 45 -0.70 -12.90 -7.25
N ILE A 46 -0.24 -11.66 -7.41
CA ILE A 46 0.68 -11.26 -8.48
C ILE A 46 2.12 -11.49 -8.02
N SER A 47 2.83 -12.40 -8.68
CA SER A 47 4.24 -12.71 -8.37
C SER A 47 5.18 -11.71 -9.05
N ILE A 48 5.85 -10.88 -8.24
CA ILE A 48 6.87 -9.91 -8.67
C ILE A 48 7.87 -9.73 -7.53
N ASN A 49 9.15 -9.49 -7.82
CA ASN A 49 10.15 -9.15 -6.81
C ASN A 49 10.15 -7.64 -6.52
N GLN A 50 10.56 -7.23 -5.31
CA GLN A 50 10.63 -5.81 -4.97
C GLN A 50 11.55 -5.00 -5.90
N SER A 51 12.63 -5.60 -6.38
CA SER A 51 13.57 -4.98 -7.33
C SER A 51 12.99 -4.76 -8.73
N GLU A 52 11.86 -5.39 -9.05
CA GLU A 52 11.17 -5.23 -10.34
C GLU A 52 10.17 -4.06 -10.32
N ILE A 53 9.88 -3.49 -9.14
CA ILE A 53 9.07 -2.28 -9.03
C ILE A 53 9.93 -1.09 -9.47
N PRO A 54 9.57 -0.36 -10.55
CA PRO A 54 10.36 0.76 -11.02
C PRO A 54 10.47 1.88 -9.99
N GLU A 55 11.56 2.62 -9.99
CA GLU A 55 11.65 3.85 -9.19
C GLU A 55 10.85 4.99 -9.85
N PHE A 56 10.09 5.72 -9.03
CA PHE A 56 9.28 6.85 -9.46
C PHE A 56 9.74 8.15 -8.81
N ARG A 57 9.68 9.22 -9.60
CA ARG A 57 9.96 10.58 -9.10
C ARG A 57 8.86 11.10 -8.18
N PHE A 58 7.61 10.70 -8.42
CA PHE A 58 6.44 11.18 -7.69
C PHE A 58 5.55 10.03 -7.23
N LEU A 59 4.91 10.20 -6.08
CA LEU A 59 4.03 9.20 -5.48
C LEU A 59 2.84 8.86 -6.39
N HIS A 60 2.27 9.84 -7.08
CA HIS A 60 1.16 9.58 -8.00
C HIS A 60 1.54 8.69 -9.18
N ASP A 61 2.80 8.73 -9.65
CA ASP A 61 3.27 7.86 -10.73
C ASP A 61 3.35 6.41 -10.26
N LEU A 62 3.85 6.16 -9.04
CA LEU A 62 3.86 4.84 -8.41
C LEU A 62 2.44 4.28 -8.28
N ILE A 63 1.51 5.09 -7.78
CA ILE A 63 0.11 4.70 -7.62
C ILE A 63 -0.51 4.37 -8.98
N ARG A 64 -0.30 5.22 -9.99
CA ARG A 64 -0.82 5.01 -11.35
C ARG A 64 -0.29 3.72 -11.96
N TRP A 65 1.01 3.46 -11.85
CA TRP A 65 1.64 2.23 -12.32
C TRP A 65 1.06 1.01 -11.60
N ARG A 66 0.97 1.04 -10.27
CA ARG A 66 0.41 -0.04 -9.44
C ARG A 66 -1.01 -0.39 -9.86
N THR A 67 -1.87 0.61 -10.02
CA THR A 67 -3.27 0.42 -10.45
C THR A 67 -3.33 -0.21 -11.84
N ALA A 68 -2.54 0.29 -12.80
CA ALA A 68 -2.50 -0.26 -14.14
C ALA A 68 -1.97 -1.71 -14.16
N TYR A 69 -0.95 -2.01 -13.35
CA TYR A 69 -0.38 -3.36 -13.25
C TYR A 69 -1.38 -4.37 -12.70
N ILE A 70 -2.12 -4.00 -11.65
CA ILE A 70 -3.19 -4.83 -11.08
C ILE A 70 -4.30 -5.03 -12.13
N GLN A 71 -4.74 -3.97 -12.81
CA GLN A 71 -5.78 -4.08 -13.84
C GLN A 71 -5.36 -5.01 -14.98
N ALA A 72 -4.11 -4.93 -15.43
CA ALA A 72 -3.59 -5.79 -16.49
C ALA A 72 -3.47 -7.27 -16.05
N ALA A 73 -3.21 -7.53 -14.77
CA ALA A 73 -3.11 -8.88 -14.23
C ALA A 73 -4.47 -9.56 -13.99
N LEU A 74 -5.54 -8.77 -13.86
CA LEU A 74 -6.90 -9.25 -13.58
C LEU A 74 -7.81 -9.30 -14.82
N ALA A 75 -7.37 -8.73 -15.94
CA ALA A 75 -8.09 -8.72 -17.21
C ALA A 75 -7.92 -10.04 -17.97
#